data_AF-A0A9D4ECS5-F1
#
_entry.id   AF-A0A9D4ECS5-F1
#
_cell.length_a   1.000
_cell.length_b   1.000
_cell.length_c   1.000
_cell.angle_alpha   90.00
_cell.angle_beta   90.00
_cell.angle_gamma   90.00
#
_symmetry.space_group_name_H-M   'P 1'
#
loop_
_entity.id
_entity.type
_entity.pdbx_description
1 polymer ?
#
loop_
_entity_poly.entity_id
_entity_poly.type
_entity_poly.pdbx_seq_one_letter_code
_entity_poly.pdbx_strand_id
1 'polypeptide(L)' 'MIALIRTTLTKVGCYVVLSSGDADVEIVKSTVYLSRRSTKTLVDVDTDLHILILRYFERDNKTIYIRSDVN' A
#
# COMPACT_ATOMS: atom_id res chain seq x y z
N MET A 1 -19.56 -8.38 4.04
CA MET A 1 -18.29 -9.06 3.71
C MET A 1 -17.08 -8.28 4.22
N ILE A 2 -16.90 -7.01 3.85
CA ILE A 2 -15.76 -6.17 4.33
C ILE A 2 -15.68 -6.06 5.86
N ALA A 3 -16.82 -5.94 6.57
CA ALA A 3 -16.84 -5.88 8.04
C ALA A 3 -16.28 -7.14 8.72
N LEU A 4 -16.48 -8.32 8.12
CA LEU A 4 -15.96 -9.58 8.63
C LEU A 4 -14.44 -9.66 8.42
N ILE A 5 -13.98 -9.32 7.21
CA ILE A 5 -12.55 -9.26 6.87
C ILE A 5 -11.81 -8.30 7.81
N ARG A 6 -12.35 -7.08 8.01
CA ARG A 6 -11.82 -6.11 8.95
C ARG A 6 -11.69 -6.70 10.36
N THR A 7 -12.76 -7.32 10.86
CA THR A 7 -12.78 -7.88 12.21
C THR A 7 -11.74 -8.98 12.37
N THR A 8 -11.59 -9.85 11.38
CA THR A 8 -10.57 -10.90 11.37
C THR A 8 -9.16 -10.32 11.36
N LEU A 9 -8.89 -9.33 10.50
CA LEU A 9 -7.59 -8.65 10.42
C LEU A 9 -7.23 -7.94 11.72
N THR A 10 -8.17 -7.23 12.34
CA THR A 10 -7.94 -6.58 13.63
C THR A 10 -7.68 -7.60 14.74
N LYS A 11 -8.37 -8.75 14.74
CA LYS A 11 -8.16 -9.83 15.72
C LYS A 11 -6.76 -10.45 15.63
N VAL A 12 -6.15 -10.49 14.45
CA VAL A 12 -4.77 -10.98 14.27
C VAL A 12 -3.71 -9.88 14.45
N GLY A 13 -4.12 -8.69 14.91
CA GLY A 13 -3.22 -7.57 15.22
C GLY A 13 -2.92 -6.65 14.05
N CYS A 14 -3.59 -6.80 12.90
CA CYS A 14 -3.41 -5.87 11.80
C CYS A 14 -4.12 -4.53 12.08
N TYR A 15 -3.44 -3.44 11.75
CA TYR A 15 -4.06 -2.12 11.68
C TYR A 15 -4.83 -1.98 10.37
N VAL A 16 -6.14 -1.82 10.44
CA VAL A 16 -7.01 -1.72 9.26
C VAL A 16 -7.42 -0.27 9.05
N VAL A 17 -7.10 0.26 7.88
CA VAL A 17 -7.51 1.60 7.44
C VAL A 17 -8.69 1.46 6.48
N LEU A 18 -9.74 2.25 6.72
CA LEU A 18 -10.85 2.38 5.77
C LEU A 18 -10.65 3.67 4.99
N SER A 19 -10.44 3.55 3.68
CA SER A 19 -10.45 4.72 2.79
C SER A 19 -11.90 5.16 2.58
N SER A 20 -12.17 6.45 2.76
CA SER A 20 -13.45 7.08 2.39
C SER A 20 -13.54 7.42 0.90
N GLY A 21 -12.41 7.32 0.18
CA GLY A 21 -12.31 7.52 -1.26
C GLY A 21 -11.63 6.33 -1.92
N ASP A 22 -10.84 6.60 -2.95
CA ASP A 22 -10.06 5.57 -3.62
C ASP A 22 -9.02 4.96 -2.66
N ALA A 23 -9.06 3.64 -2.47
CA ALA A 23 -8.12 2.93 -1.61
C ALA A 23 -6.71 2.95 -2.20
N ASP A 24 -6.59 2.94 -3.52
CA ASP A 24 -5.33 2.85 -4.24
C ASP A 24 -4.49 4.10 -4.01
N VAL A 25 -5.14 5.27 -4.09
CA VAL A 25 -4.50 6.57 -3.83
C VAL A 25 -3.97 6.65 -2.39
N GLU A 26 -4.74 6.17 -1.42
CA GLU A 26 -4.35 6.21 0.00
C GLU A 26 -3.24 5.21 0.32
N ILE A 27 -3.25 4.01 -0.30
CA ILE A 27 -2.17 3.03 -0.23
C ILE A 27 -0.88 3.65 -0.78
N VAL A 28 -0.93 4.30 -1.95
CA VAL A 28 0.26 4.88 -2.57
C VAL A 28 0.84 6.03 -1.75
N LYS A 29 0.01 6.98 -1.32
CA LYS A 29 0.49 8.10 -0.47
C LYS A 29 1.13 7.58 0.82
N SER A 30 0.50 6.61 1.47
CA SER A 30 1.00 6.01 2.70
C SER A 30 2.34 5.30 2.48
N THR A 31 2.43 4.52 1.41
CA THR A 31 3.66 3.82 1.01
C THR A 31 4.81 4.80 0.76
N VAL A 32 4.57 5.84 -0.06
CA VAL A 32 5.57 6.87 -0.38
C VAL A 32 5.99 7.67 0.85
N TYR A 33 5.06 8.00 1.74
CA TYR A 33 5.38 8.69 2.99
C TYR A 33 6.28 7.84 3.89
N LEU A 34 5.96 6.55 4.04
CA LEU A 34 6.71 5.63 4.91
C LEU A 34 8.07 5.24 4.32
N SER A 35 8.21 5.19 3.00
CA SER A 35 9.47 4.86 2.33
C SER A 35 10.58 5.89 2.57
N ARG A 36 10.21 7.14 2.86
CA ARG A 36 11.15 8.23 3.21
C ARG A 36 11.93 7.96 4.49
N ARG A 37 11.40 7.12 5.39
CA ARG A 37 12.01 6.85 6.71
C ARG A 37 12.70 5.49 6.80
N SER A 38 12.28 4.53 5.98
CA SER A 38 12.78 3.15 6.02
C SER A 38 12.36 2.41 4.77
N THR A 39 13.09 1.39 4.37
CA THR A 39 12.68 0.46 3.31
C THR A 39 11.33 -0.18 3.66
N LYS A 40 10.39 -0.14 2.71
CA LYS A 40 9.07 -0.76 2.85
C LYS A 40 8.80 -1.66 1.65
N THR A 41 8.15 -2.78 1.91
CA THR A 41 7.62 -3.68 0.89
C THR A 41 6.15 -3.41 0.73
N LEU A 42 5.73 -3.08 -0.49
CA LEU A 42 4.32 -3.07 -0.87
C LEU A 42 4.02 -4.40 -1.54
N VAL A 43 3.02 -5.11 -1.03
CA VAL A 43 2.50 -6.35 -1.61
C VAL A 43 1.16 -6.01 -2.25
N ASP A 44 1.10 -6.16 -3.57
CA ASP A 44 -0.11 -5.92 -4.32
C ASP A 44 -0.16 -6.85 -5.54
N VAL A 45 -1.38 -7.19 -5.94
CA VAL A 45 -1.68 -7.98 -7.14
C VAL A 45 -2.09 -7.04 -8.29
N ASP A 46 -2.50 -5.81 -7.99
CA ASP A 46 -2.99 -4.87 -8.97
C ASP A 46 -1.85 -4.09 -9.68
N THR A 47 -1.85 -4.12 -11.01
CA THR A 47 -0.83 -3.45 -11.82
C THR A 47 -1.01 -1.93 -11.83
N ASP A 48 -2.24 -1.45 -11.64
CA ASP A 48 -2.56 -0.02 -11.74
C ASP A 48 -1.94 0.78 -10.58
N LEU A 49 -1.75 0.11 -9.43
CA LEU A 49 -1.08 0.66 -8.27
C LEU A 49 0.40 1.01 -8.56
N HIS A 50 1.05 0.28 -9.47
CA HIS A 50 2.44 0.55 -9.86
C HIS A 50 2.60 1.90 -10.56
N ILE A 51 1.65 2.26 -11.42
CA ILE A 51 1.66 3.54 -12.14
C ILE A 51 1.46 4.69 -11.16
N LEU A 52 0.55 4.54 -10.20
CA LEU A 52 0.32 5.51 -9.13
C LEU A 52 1.56 5.70 -8.26
N ILE A 53 2.25 4.61 -7.87
CA ILE A 53 3.50 4.69 -7.11
C ILE A 53 4.52 5.51 -7.90
N LEU A 54 4.79 5.17 -9.16
CA LEU A 54 5.74 5.90 -10.00
C LEU A 54 5.36 7.38 -10.15
N ARG A 55 4.06 7.71 -10.18
CA ARG A 55 3.57 9.08 -10.27
C ARG A 55 3.86 9.92 -9.01
N TYR A 56 3.77 9.30 -7.83
CA TYR A 56 4.02 9.94 -6.53
C TYR A 56 5.47 9.81 -6.04
N PHE A 57 6.25 8.93 -6.65
CA PHE A 57 7.66 8.75 -6.37
C PHE A 57 8.47 9.89 -6.99
N GLU A 58 8.67 10.99 -6.24
CA GLU A 58 9.65 12.01 -6.63
C GLU A 58 11.08 11.45 -6.56
N ARG A 59 11.95 11.97 -7.45
CA ARG A 59 13.28 11.45 -7.84
C ARG A 59 14.25 11.05 -6.70
N ASP A 60 14.00 11.45 -5.46
CA ASP A 60 14.91 11.27 -4.33
C ASP A 60 14.61 10.06 -3.44
N ASN A 61 13.48 9.36 -3.64
CA ASN A 61 13.22 8.12 -2.91
C ASN A 61 13.87 6.94 -3.66
N LYS A 62 14.79 6.21 -3.02
CA LYS A 62 15.50 5.06 -3.63
C LYS A 62 15.14 3.70 -3.02
N THR A 63 14.07 3.63 -2.22
CA THR A 63 13.88 2.53 -1.24
C THR A 63 12.52 1.83 -1.30
N ILE A 64 11.73 2.00 -2.35
CA ILE A 64 10.51 1.19 -2.55
C ILE A 64 10.86 -0.04 -3.39
N TYR A 65 10.60 -1.21 -2.81
CA TYR A 65 10.62 -2.47 -3.53
C TYR A 65 9.18 -2.88 -3.80
N ILE A 66 8.84 -3.01 -5.08
CA ILE A 66 7.52 -3.47 -5.50
C ILE A 66 7.64 -4.95 -5.86
N ARG A 67 6.82 -5.78 -5.23
CA ARG A 67 6.73 -7.21 -5.52
C ARG A 67 5.30 -7.52 -5.94
N SER A 68 5.11 -7.76 -7.23
CA SER A 68 3.91 -8.38 -7.75
C SER A 68 4.05 -9.88 -7.60
N ASP A 69 3.24 -10.49 -6.72
CA ASP A 69 3.18 -11.95 -6.62
C ASP A 69 2.25 -12.45 -7.74
N VAL A 70 2.86 -12.89 -8.85
CA VAL A 70 2.17 -13.64 -9.90
C VAL A 70 2.00 -15.07 -9.39
N ASN A 71 0.75 -15.47 -9.18
CA ASN A 71 0.39 -16.89 -9.12
C ASN A 71 0.45 -17.50 -10.53
#